data_AF-A0A925MBL6-F1
#
_entry.id   AF-A0A925MBL6-F1
#
_cell.length_a   1.000
_cell.length_b   1.000
_cell.length_c   1.000
_cell.angle_alpha   90.00
_cell.angle_beta   90.00
_cell.angle_gamma   90.00
#
_symmetry.space_group_name_H-M   'P 1'
#
loop_
_entity.id
_entity.type
_entity.pdbx_description
1 polymer ?
#
loop_
_entity_poly.entity_id
_entity_poly.type
_entity_poly.pdbx_seq_one_letter_code
_entity_poly.pdbx_strand_id
1 'polypeptide(L)'
;TKPENDADEAANAPATTEEVEKHAAAAPVRATTLAGAVQLIRDGKRDLAVTSLRALWKKAPASAYIPFLLGNLYYDQRWWSVAMDHYSAAIKKNAKYRGNPTLNRNTIRMLASSKTSRKATGFLKYTVGRAALPYVRYAAQHDANGQVRKISAWLAKNI
;
A
#
# COMPACT_ATOMS: atom_id res chain seq x y z
N THR A 1 1.24 -26.70 14.36
CA THR A 1 1.10 -25.70 13.27
C THR A 1 1.19 -24.32 13.89
N LYS A 2 2.25 -23.56 13.57
CA LYS A 2 2.42 -22.20 14.09
C LYS A 2 1.33 -21.32 13.44
N PRO A 3 0.50 -20.60 14.18
CA PRO A 3 -0.55 -19.77 13.59
C PRO A 3 0.10 -18.77 12.64
N GLU A 4 -0.43 -18.66 11.41
CA GLU A 4 -0.09 -17.55 10.53
C GLU A 4 -0.39 -16.26 11.30
N ASN A 5 0.65 -15.48 11.55
CA ASN A 5 0.51 -14.24 12.27
C ASN A 5 -0.27 -13.28 11.35
N ASP A 6 -1.51 -12.93 11.70
CA ASP A 6 -2.36 -12.00 10.92
C ASP A 6 -1.71 -10.61 10.68
N ALA A 7 -0.59 -10.37 11.37
CA ALA A 7 0.25 -9.18 11.28
C ALA A 7 1.38 -9.26 10.22
N ASP A 8 1.53 -10.36 9.49
CA ASP A 8 2.59 -10.54 8.48
C ASP A 8 2.10 -10.44 7.02
N GLU A 9 3.03 -10.07 6.14
CA GLU A 9 2.84 -10.08 4.69
C GLU A 9 2.57 -11.52 4.21
N ALA A 10 1.72 -11.70 3.19
CA ALA A 10 1.40 -13.02 2.68
C ALA A 10 2.67 -13.76 2.20
N ALA A 11 2.77 -15.06 2.49
CA ALA A 11 3.93 -15.87 2.12
C ALA A 11 4.17 -15.91 0.61
N ASN A 12 3.11 -15.82 -0.19
CA ASN A 12 3.17 -15.77 -1.65
C ASN A 12 3.35 -14.35 -2.23
N ALA A 13 3.56 -13.33 -1.38
CA ALA A 13 3.70 -11.96 -1.84
C ALA A 13 5.01 -11.77 -2.62
N PRO A 14 4.95 -11.27 -3.86
CA PRO A 14 6.14 -10.91 -4.62
C PRO A 14 6.85 -9.72 -3.97
N ALA A 15 8.16 -9.60 -4.24
CA ALA A 15 8.98 -8.56 -3.67
C ALA A 15 8.74 -7.19 -4.32
N THR A 16 8.37 -7.17 -5.61
CA THR A 16 8.22 -5.94 -6.41
C THR A 16 6.99 -5.98 -7.32
N THR A 17 6.55 -4.80 -7.77
CA THR A 17 5.52 -4.69 -8.81
C THR A 17 5.93 -5.36 -10.12
N GLU A 18 7.21 -5.36 -10.48
CA GLU A 18 7.71 -5.97 -11.71
C GLU A 18 7.50 -7.49 -11.73
N GLU A 19 7.73 -8.15 -10.60
CA GLU A 19 7.45 -9.58 -10.43
C GLU A 19 5.95 -9.88 -10.57
N VAL A 20 5.09 -9.01 -10.02
CA VAL A 20 3.64 -9.11 -10.23
C VAL A 20 3.32 -9.03 -11.73
N GLU A 21 3.94 -8.11 -12.46
CA GLU A 21 3.65 -7.94 -13.88
C GLU A 21 4.05 -9.17 -14.70
N LYS A 22 5.18 -9.79 -14.35
CA LYS A 22 5.71 -10.99 -15.01
C LYS A 22 4.83 -12.23 -14.78
N HIS A 23 4.22 -12.34 -13.59
CA HIS A 23 3.42 -13.50 -13.19
C HIS A 23 1.91 -13.29 -13.25
N ALA A 24 1.44 -12.10 -13.61
CA ALA A 24 0.03 -11.81 -13.69
C ALA A 24 -0.64 -12.65 -14.79
N ALA A 25 -1.46 -13.62 -14.39
CA ALA A 25 -2.38 -14.29 -15.30
C ALA A 25 -3.27 -13.23 -15.99
N ALA A 26 -3.52 -13.42 -17.28
CA ALA A 26 -4.30 -12.51 -18.11
C ALA A 26 -5.79 -12.59 -17.76
N ALA A 27 -6.19 -12.05 -16.61
CA ALA A 27 -7.59 -11.83 -16.31
C ALA A 27 -8.18 -10.85 -17.34
N PRO A 28 -9.46 -11.00 -17.74
CA PRO A 28 -10.06 -10.10 -18.70
C PRO A 28 -10.20 -8.69 -18.12
N VAL A 29 -9.80 -7.68 -18.89
CA VAL A 29 -10.07 -6.27 -18.58
C VAL A 29 -11.57 -6.04 -18.76
N ARG A 30 -12.27 -5.69 -17.67
CA ARG A 30 -13.73 -5.48 -17.70
C ARG A 30 -14.12 -4.01 -17.57
N ALA A 31 -13.34 -3.21 -16.86
CA ALA A 31 -13.59 -1.78 -16.77
C ALA A 31 -12.65 -1.00 -17.67
N THR A 32 -13.21 -0.24 -18.61
CA THR A 32 -12.48 0.68 -19.50
C THR A 32 -12.46 2.11 -18.97
N THR A 33 -13.15 2.36 -17.86
CA THR A 33 -13.20 3.66 -17.17
C THR A 33 -12.79 3.52 -15.72
N LEU A 34 -12.26 4.61 -15.14
CA LEU A 34 -11.91 4.65 -13.72
C LEU A 34 -13.13 4.38 -12.82
N ALA A 35 -14.29 4.94 -13.16
CA ALA A 35 -15.53 4.71 -12.41
C ALA A 35 -15.93 3.23 -12.40
N GLY A 36 -15.85 2.55 -13.55
CA GLY A 36 -16.11 1.11 -13.63
C GLY A 36 -15.12 0.30 -12.80
N ALA A 37 -13.84 0.69 -12.78
CA ALA A 37 -12.83 0.01 -11.97
C ALA A 37 -13.09 0.20 -10.47
N VAL A 38 -13.50 1.39 -10.04
CA VAL A 38 -13.93 1.66 -8.65
C VAL A 38 -15.17 0.84 -8.29
N GLN A 39 -16.11 0.65 -9.22
CA GLN A 39 -17.27 -0.22 -8.98
C GLN A 39 -16.85 -1.68 -8.79
N LEU A 40 -15.90 -2.19 -9.57
CA LEU A 40 -15.35 -3.54 -9.37
C LEU A 40 -14.74 -3.72 -7.97
N ILE A 41 -14.05 -2.69 -7.44
CA ILE A 41 -13.54 -2.71 -6.06
C ILE A 41 -14.69 -2.84 -5.05
N ARG A 42 -15.74 -2.03 -5.21
CA ARG A 42 -16.92 -2.04 -4.34
C ARG A 42 -17.66 -3.39 -4.38
N ASP A 43 -17.71 -4.01 -5.55
CA ASP A 43 -18.30 -5.33 -5.76
C ASP A 43 -17.43 -6.49 -5.21
N GLY A 44 -16.26 -6.20 -4.65
CA GLY A 44 -15.31 -7.23 -4.19
C GLY A 44 -14.61 -7.99 -5.32
N LYS A 45 -14.78 -7.57 -6.58
CA LYS A 45 -14.19 -8.19 -7.78
C LYS A 45 -12.73 -7.77 -7.95
N ARG A 46 -11.90 -8.13 -6.97
CA ARG A 46 -10.52 -7.65 -6.81
C ARG A 46 -9.64 -7.87 -8.03
N ASP A 47 -9.57 -9.09 -8.55
CA ASP A 47 -8.66 -9.43 -9.66
C ASP A 47 -9.01 -8.70 -10.95
N LEU A 48 -10.31 -8.52 -11.18
CA LEU A 48 -10.85 -7.75 -12.30
C LEU A 48 -10.54 -6.26 -12.12
N ALA A 49 -10.66 -5.73 -10.90
CA ALA A 49 -10.31 -4.35 -10.59
C ALA A 49 -8.80 -4.09 -10.80
N VAL A 50 -7.93 -4.97 -10.30
CA VAL A 50 -6.47 -4.86 -10.47
C VAL A 50 -6.10 -4.86 -11.95
N THR A 51 -6.61 -5.82 -12.72
CA THR A 51 -6.29 -5.93 -14.15
C THR A 51 -6.82 -4.73 -14.93
N SER A 52 -8.05 -4.28 -14.62
CA SER A 52 -8.63 -3.09 -15.26
C SER A 52 -7.86 -1.81 -14.93
N LEU A 53 -7.47 -1.61 -13.67
CA LEU A 53 -6.68 -0.45 -13.24
C LEU A 53 -5.29 -0.45 -13.86
N ARG A 54 -4.62 -1.61 -13.99
CA ARG A 54 -3.32 -1.71 -14.68
C ARG A 54 -3.45 -1.31 -16.15
N ALA A 55 -4.48 -1.80 -16.84
CA ALA A 55 -4.75 -1.43 -18.23
C ALA A 55 -5.06 0.07 -18.38
N LEU A 56 -5.83 0.64 -17.45
CA LEU A 56 -6.13 2.07 -17.41
C LEU A 56 -4.88 2.91 -17.14
N TRP A 57 -3.99 2.47 -16.26
CA TRP A 57 -2.78 3.20 -15.93
C TRP A 57 -1.83 3.32 -17.13
N LYS A 58 -1.72 2.25 -17.93
CA LYS A 58 -0.95 2.27 -19.18
C LYS A 58 -1.45 3.34 -20.15
N LYS A 59 -2.77 3.57 -20.21
CA LYS A 59 -3.40 4.61 -21.04
C LYS A 59 -3.33 6.01 -20.42
N ALA A 60 -3.30 6.08 -19.09
CA ALA A 60 -3.31 7.34 -18.33
C ALA A 60 -2.14 7.40 -17.31
N PRO A 61 -0.87 7.44 -17.77
CA PRO A 61 0.30 7.36 -16.89
C PRO A 61 0.47 8.58 -15.97
N ALA A 62 -0.24 9.69 -16.24
CA ALA A 62 -0.25 10.89 -15.41
C ALA A 62 -1.15 10.76 -14.16
N SER A 63 -2.04 9.77 -14.10
CA SER A 63 -2.96 9.62 -12.97
C SER A 63 -2.22 9.19 -11.70
N ALA A 64 -2.39 9.98 -10.63
CA ALA A 64 -1.95 9.61 -9.28
C ALA A 64 -2.96 8.71 -8.55
N TYR A 65 -4.24 8.76 -8.94
CA TYR A 65 -5.30 8.05 -8.24
C TYR A 65 -5.32 6.55 -8.57
N ILE A 66 -5.02 6.18 -9.83
CA ILE A 66 -4.93 4.76 -10.23
C ILE A 66 -3.87 4.00 -9.40
N PRO A 67 -2.60 4.47 -9.30
CA PRO A 67 -1.62 3.80 -8.45
C PRO A 67 -2.01 3.83 -6.96
N PHE A 68 -2.71 4.86 -6.48
CA PHE A 68 -3.23 4.83 -5.09
C PHE A 68 -4.26 3.70 -4.88
N LEU A 69 -5.19 3.51 -5.82
CA LEU A 69 -6.17 2.41 -5.78
C LEU A 69 -5.48 1.05 -5.85
N LEU A 70 -4.51 0.88 -6.76
CA LEU A 70 -3.69 -0.33 -6.84
C LEU A 70 -2.95 -0.60 -5.52
N GLY A 71 -2.38 0.43 -4.88
CA GLY A 71 -1.74 0.28 -3.58
C GLY A 71 -2.67 -0.28 -2.51
N ASN A 72 -3.91 0.23 -2.42
CA ASN A 72 -4.93 -0.32 -1.53
C ASN A 72 -5.30 -1.77 -1.89
N LEU A 73 -5.47 -2.05 -3.20
CA LEU A 73 -5.72 -3.39 -3.73
C LEU A 73 -4.53 -4.34 -3.69
N TYR A 74 -3.34 -3.94 -3.29
CA TYR A 74 -2.28 -4.88 -2.91
C TYR A 74 -2.13 -4.94 -1.39
N TYR A 75 -2.42 -3.86 -0.69
CA TYR A 75 -2.47 -3.84 0.76
C TYR A 75 -3.48 -4.86 1.31
N ASP A 76 -4.72 -4.87 0.80
CA ASP A 76 -5.73 -5.80 1.32
C ASP A 76 -5.42 -7.27 0.95
N GLN A 77 -4.47 -7.52 0.04
CA GLN A 77 -4.00 -8.85 -0.38
C GLN A 77 -2.82 -9.31 0.50
N ARG A 78 -2.40 -8.43 1.41
CA ARG A 78 -1.16 -8.56 2.17
C ARG A 78 0.07 -8.66 1.29
N TRP A 79 0.06 -8.00 0.12
CA TRP A 79 1.24 -7.80 -0.73
C TRP A 79 1.79 -6.39 -0.45
N TRP A 80 2.28 -6.20 0.76
CA TRP A 80 2.59 -4.89 1.33
C TRP A 80 3.80 -4.21 0.69
N SER A 81 4.78 -5.00 0.24
CA SER A 81 5.93 -4.49 -0.50
C SER A 81 5.49 -3.85 -1.83
N VAL A 82 4.60 -4.54 -2.57
CA VAL A 82 3.99 -4.07 -3.81
C VAL A 82 3.08 -2.87 -3.57
N ALA A 83 2.29 -2.90 -2.48
CA ALA A 83 1.43 -1.79 -2.09
C ALA A 83 2.22 -0.48 -1.93
N MET A 84 3.37 -0.54 -1.24
CA MET A 84 4.25 0.62 -1.07
C MET A 84 4.84 1.13 -2.38
N ASP A 85 5.16 0.26 -3.34
CA ASP A 85 5.67 0.68 -4.65
C ASP A 85 4.60 1.48 -5.41
N HIS A 86 3.34 1.03 -5.37
CA HIS A 86 2.21 1.75 -5.94
C HIS A 86 1.89 3.05 -5.20
N TYR A 87 1.98 3.08 -3.87
CA TYR A 87 1.88 4.31 -3.10
C TYR A 87 2.99 5.32 -3.45
N SER A 88 4.23 4.84 -3.65
CA SER A 88 5.33 5.68 -4.13
C SER A 88 5.01 6.28 -5.50
N ALA A 89 4.47 5.48 -6.43
CA ALA A 89 4.05 5.95 -7.73
C ALA A 89 2.95 7.03 -7.64
N ALA A 90 1.96 6.85 -6.73
CA ALA A 90 0.94 7.86 -6.49
C ALA A 90 1.53 9.18 -5.95
N ILE A 91 2.45 9.10 -4.98
CA ILE A 91 3.12 10.27 -4.39
C ILE A 91 3.98 11.00 -5.43
N LYS A 92 4.70 10.26 -6.29
CA LYS A 92 5.50 10.84 -7.39
C LYS A 92 4.66 11.67 -8.35
N LYS A 93 3.40 11.25 -8.60
CA LYS A 93 2.47 11.98 -9.48
C LYS A 93 1.73 13.10 -8.76
N ASN A 94 1.41 12.92 -7.47
CA ASN A 94 0.79 13.95 -6.66
C ASN A 94 1.26 13.87 -5.20
N ALA A 95 2.10 14.82 -4.82
CA ALA A 95 2.69 14.91 -3.49
C ALA A 95 1.67 14.98 -2.34
N LYS A 96 0.42 15.40 -2.60
CA LYS A 96 -0.65 15.45 -1.59
C LYS A 96 -0.96 14.08 -1.00
N TYR A 97 -0.67 12.98 -1.70
CA TYR A 97 -0.84 11.63 -1.15
C TYR A 97 0.04 11.33 0.06
N ARG A 98 1.12 12.10 0.30
CA ARG A 98 1.90 11.97 1.54
C ARG A 98 1.05 12.19 2.79
N GLY A 99 0.04 13.06 2.72
CA GLY A 99 -0.88 13.33 3.83
C GLY A 99 -2.12 12.42 3.85
N ASN A 100 -2.25 11.48 2.91
CA ASN A 100 -3.47 10.67 2.80
C ASN A 100 -3.61 9.72 4.01
N PRO A 101 -4.76 9.75 4.71
CA PRO A 101 -4.93 8.98 5.95
C PRO A 101 -4.91 7.47 5.72
N THR A 102 -5.52 6.98 4.64
CA THR A 102 -5.54 5.54 4.31
C THR A 102 -4.13 5.03 4.06
N LEU A 103 -3.35 5.71 3.22
CA LEU A 103 -1.97 5.33 2.91
C LEU A 103 -1.11 5.29 4.18
N ASN A 104 -1.16 6.33 5.01
CA ASN A 104 -0.38 6.39 6.25
C ASN A 104 -0.77 5.29 7.24
N ARG A 105 -2.06 5.06 7.46
CA ARG A 105 -2.55 3.99 8.34
C ARG A 105 -2.15 2.61 7.85
N ASN A 106 -2.27 2.37 6.54
CA ASN A 106 -1.85 1.12 5.93
C ASN A 106 -0.35 0.89 6.11
N THR A 107 0.49 1.89 5.83
CA THR A 107 1.94 1.75 6.03
C THR A 107 2.34 1.58 7.50
N ILE A 108 1.64 2.25 8.43
CA ILE A 108 1.87 2.04 9.88
C ILE A 108 1.54 0.59 10.27
N ARG A 109 0.45 0.02 9.77
CA ARG A 109 0.13 -1.40 10.01
C ARG A 109 1.22 -2.34 9.47
N MET A 110 1.85 -2.01 8.35
CA MET A 110 2.97 -2.79 7.80
C MET A 110 4.21 -2.80 8.72
N LEU A 111 4.31 -1.89 9.70
CA LEU A 111 5.39 -1.92 10.71
C LEU A 111 5.29 -3.12 11.65
N ALA A 112 4.11 -3.76 11.75
CA ALA A 112 3.91 -4.96 12.56
C ALA A 112 4.59 -6.21 11.95
N SER A 113 4.78 -6.23 10.63
CA SER A 113 5.35 -7.38 9.92
C SER A 113 6.86 -7.46 10.07
N SER A 114 7.34 -8.66 10.37
CA SER A 114 8.76 -8.96 10.43
C SER A 114 9.46 -8.73 9.08
N LYS A 115 8.76 -9.04 7.97
CA LYS A 115 9.28 -8.93 6.61
C LYS A 115 9.32 -7.50 6.09
N THR A 116 8.28 -6.71 6.35
CA THR A 116 8.09 -5.39 5.71
C THR A 116 8.40 -4.21 6.59
N SER A 117 8.55 -4.40 7.91
CA SER A 117 8.73 -3.30 8.86
C SER A 117 9.88 -2.36 8.48
N ARG A 118 11.02 -2.90 8.00
CA ARG A 118 12.15 -2.08 7.53
C ARG A 118 11.77 -1.20 6.32
N LYS A 119 11.12 -1.78 5.31
CA LYS A 119 10.69 -1.04 4.10
C LYS A 119 9.65 0.01 4.46
N ALA A 120 8.67 -0.33 5.31
CA ALA A 120 7.65 0.61 5.80
C ALA A 120 8.24 1.75 6.65
N THR A 121 9.23 1.47 7.50
CA THR A 121 9.97 2.48 8.26
C THR A 121 10.67 3.46 7.33
N GLY A 122 11.40 2.94 6.33
CA GLY A 122 12.06 3.77 5.32
C GLY A 122 11.08 4.56 4.47
N PHE A 123 9.94 3.97 4.10
CA PHE A 123 8.90 4.64 3.34
C PHE A 123 8.30 5.82 4.12
N LEU A 124 7.93 5.61 5.39
CA LEU A 124 7.41 6.69 6.25
C LEU A 124 8.46 7.79 6.45
N LYS A 125 9.72 7.42 6.67
CA LYS A 125 10.79 8.39 6.93
C LYS A 125 11.19 9.20 5.70
N TYR A 126 11.45 8.53 4.57
CA TYR A 126 12.10 9.13 3.42
C TYR A 126 11.15 9.44 2.26
N THR A 127 10.02 8.74 2.15
CA THR A 127 9.05 8.95 1.05
C THR A 127 7.88 9.83 1.47
N VAL A 128 7.26 9.50 2.62
CA VAL A 128 6.14 10.27 3.17
C VAL A 128 6.64 11.50 3.93
N GLY A 129 7.66 11.34 4.76
CA GLY A 129 8.28 12.42 5.52
C GLY A 129 7.31 13.06 6.52
N ARG A 130 7.46 14.37 6.77
CA ARG A 130 6.73 15.14 7.80
C ARG A 130 5.21 14.99 7.75
N ALA A 131 4.63 14.68 6.59
CA ALA A 131 3.19 14.42 6.46
C ALA A 131 2.71 13.20 7.27
N ALA A 132 3.61 12.27 7.63
CA ALA A 132 3.32 11.12 8.47
C ALA A 132 3.21 11.46 9.97
N LEU A 133 3.73 12.61 10.42
CA LEU A 133 3.84 12.97 11.84
C LEU A 133 2.56 12.78 12.66
N PRO A 134 1.37 13.28 12.25
CA PRO A 134 0.15 13.08 13.05
C PRO A 134 -0.19 11.58 13.21
N TYR A 135 0.06 10.78 12.18
CA TYR A 135 -0.27 9.36 12.18
C TYR A 135 0.71 8.53 13.03
N VAL A 136 2.02 8.78 12.90
CA VAL A 136 3.02 8.05 13.71
C VAL A 136 2.98 8.47 15.18
N ARG A 137 2.64 9.72 15.51
CA ARG A 137 2.43 10.13 16.91
C ARG A 137 1.23 9.41 17.53
N TYR A 138 0.13 9.34 16.79
CA TYR A 138 -1.05 8.61 17.24
C TYR A 138 -0.74 7.12 17.46
N ALA A 139 -0.10 6.48 16.48
CA ALA A 139 0.28 5.07 16.57
C ALA A 139 1.27 4.79 17.72
N ALA A 140 2.21 5.70 17.99
CA ALA A 140 3.15 5.58 19.10
C ALA A 140 2.45 5.47 20.47
N GLN A 141 1.28 6.12 20.62
CA GLN A 141 0.53 6.18 21.87
C GLN A 141 -0.55 5.09 21.97
N HIS A 142 -1.19 4.75 20.84
CA HIS A 142 -2.46 4.01 20.86
C HIS A 142 -2.44 2.68 20.11
N ASP A 143 -1.39 2.35 19.34
CA ASP A 143 -1.39 1.10 18.58
C ASP A 143 -1.34 -0.12 19.54
N ALA A 144 -2.11 -1.17 19.26
CA ALA A 144 -2.14 -2.37 20.09
C ALA A 144 -0.81 -3.14 20.02
N ASN A 145 -0.11 -3.08 18.89
CA ASN A 145 1.13 -3.79 18.66
C ASN A 145 2.34 -3.01 19.24
N GLY A 146 3.06 -3.63 20.17
CA GLY A 146 4.22 -3.00 20.84
C GLY A 146 5.36 -2.62 19.89
N GLN A 147 5.58 -3.39 18.82
CA GLN A 147 6.59 -3.07 17.79
C GLN A 147 6.18 -1.82 17.02
N VAL A 148 4.90 -1.72 16.62
CA VAL A 148 4.38 -0.54 15.92
C VAL A 148 4.55 0.69 16.81
N ARG A 149 4.12 0.63 18.08
CA ARG A 149 4.32 1.74 19.04
C ARG A 149 5.78 2.18 19.11
N LYS A 150 6.70 1.23 19.30
CA LYS A 150 8.14 1.50 19.42
C LYS A 150 8.72 2.19 18.17
N ILE A 151 8.43 1.66 16.98
CA ILE A 151 8.95 2.20 15.73
C ILE A 151 8.30 3.55 15.42
N SER A 152 6.99 3.69 15.62
CA SER A 152 6.28 4.95 15.41
C SER A 152 6.76 6.05 16.37
N ALA A 153 7.09 5.72 17.62
CA ALA A 153 7.68 6.66 18.57
C ALA A 153 9.07 7.14 18.13
N TRP A 154 9.88 6.23 17.56
CA TRP A 154 11.17 6.59 16.98
C TRP A 154 10.98 7.49 15.73
N LEU A 155 10.07 7.12 14.82
CA LEU A 155 9.76 7.92 13.63
C LEU A 155 9.25 9.32 13.99
N ALA A 156 8.41 9.46 15.01
CA ALA A 156 7.90 10.75 15.46
C ALA A 156 9.01 11.76 15.89
N LYS A 157 10.20 11.25 16.22
CA LYS A 157 11.39 12.06 16.59
C LYS A 157 12.40 12.23 15.45
N ASN A 158 12.28 11.45 14.36
CA ASN A 158 13.31 11.29 13.33
C ASN A 158 12.80 11.55 11.89
N ILE A 159 11.64 12.19 11.76
CA ILE A 159 11.00 12.61 10.49
C ILE A 159 10.90 14.14 10.42
#